data_AF-A0A1H5XDP4-F1
#
_entry.id   AF-A0A1H5XDP4-F1
#
_cell.length_a   1.000
_cell.length_b   1.000
_cell.length_c   1.000
_cell.angle_alpha   90.00
_cell.angle_beta   90.00
_cell.angle_gamma   90.00
#
_symmetry.space_group_name_H-M   'P 1'
#
loop_
_entity.id
_entity.type
_entity.pdbx_description
1 polymer ?
#
loop_
_entity_poly.entity_id
_entity_poly.type
_entity_poly.pdbx_seq_one_letter_code
_entity_poly.pdbx_strand_id
1 'polypeptide(L)' 'MPKATYMYWQKRFDRENPDKEIEEKMLEIRKVNKDYGYRRMLGELKNQGYCINKKKVQRIMQKLDLQVTSFTRKSRKYSS' A
#
# COMPACT_ATOMS: atom_id res chain seq x y z
N MET A 1 -23.88 24.04 -4.15
CA MET A 1 -23.61 23.60 -2.76
C MET A 1 -23.63 24.82 -1.85
N PRO A 2 -24.10 24.69 -0.59
CA PRO A 2 -24.00 25.77 0.40
C PRO A 2 -22.56 26.30 0.57
N LYS A 3 -22.41 27.61 0.78
CA LYS A 3 -21.08 28.23 0.96
C LYS A 3 -20.32 27.62 2.14
N ALA A 4 -21.02 27.26 3.21
CA ALA A 4 -20.45 26.62 4.39
C ALA A 4 -19.82 25.24 4.09
N THR A 5 -20.50 24.40 3.29
CA THR A 5 -19.95 23.09 2.92
C THR A 5 -18.75 23.22 2.01
N TYR A 6 -18.78 24.14 1.04
CA TYR A 6 -17.63 24.43 0.18
C TYR A 6 -16.40 24.89 0.98
N MET A 7 -16.57 25.86 1.88
CA MET A 7 -15.47 26.41 2.70
C MET A 7 -14.87 25.35 3.66
N TYR A 8 -15.70 24.43 4.15
CA TYR A 8 -15.24 23.30 4.97
C TYR A 8 -14.36 22.31 4.19
N TRP A 9 -14.74 21.99 2.95
CA TRP A 9 -13.93 21.13 2.07
C TRP A 9 -12.67 21.84 1.59
N GLN A 10 -12.75 23.14 1.28
CA GLN A 10 -11.61 23.94 0.84
C GLN A 10 -10.49 23.95 1.88
N LYS A 11 -10.83 24.15 3.17
CA LYS A 11 -9.87 24.07 4.29
C LYS A 11 -9.23 22.69 4.50
N ARG A 12 -9.77 21.64 3.87
CA ARG A 12 -9.26 20.26 3.98
C ARG A 12 -8.32 19.87 2.85
N PHE A 13 -8.23 20.66 1.78
CA PHE A 13 -7.33 20.36 0.66
C PHE A 13 -5.85 20.46 1.05
N ASP A 14 -5.51 21.37 1.97
CA ASP A 14 -4.12 21.59 2.41
C ASP A 14 -3.63 20.58 3.47
N ARG A 15 -4.42 19.54 3.79
CA ARG A 15 -4.01 18.55 4.78
C ARG A 15 -2.95 17.63 4.20
N GLU A 16 -1.85 17.49 4.93
CA GLU A 16 -0.81 16.52 4.59
C GLU A 16 -1.35 15.09 4.64
N ASN A 17 -0.85 14.24 3.74
CA ASN A 17 -1.22 12.83 3.71
C ASN A 17 -0.53 12.11 4.88
N PRO A 18 -1.27 11.61 5.89
CA PRO A 18 -0.69 10.93 7.05
C PRO A 18 -0.06 9.59 6.69
N ASP A 19 -0.30 9.08 5.48
CA ASP A 19 0.22 7.80 5.02
C ASP A 19 1.56 7.95 4.26
N LYS A 20 2.07 9.17 4.05
CA LYS A 20 3.33 9.43 3.31
C LYS A 20 4.52 8.65 3.85
N GLU A 21 4.73 8.65 5.17
CA GLU A 21 5.85 7.94 5.79
C GLU A 21 5.78 6.42 5.50
N ILE A 22 4.57 5.85 5.58
CA ILE A 22 4.34 4.43 5.33
C ILE A 22 4.53 4.12 3.84
N GLU A 23 4.06 5.00 2.95
CA GLU A 23 4.24 4.89 1.51
C GLU A 23 5.74 4.85 1.14
N GLU A 24 6.54 5.75 1.71
CA GLU A 24 8.00 5.78 1.51
C GLU A 24 8.69 4.52 2.02
N LYS A 25 8.38 4.08 3.24
CA LYS A 25 8.92 2.83 3.80
C LYS A 25 8.57 1.61 2.96
N MET A 26 7.34 1.54 2.45
CA MET A 26 6.93 0.47 1.54
C MET A 26 7.72 0.49 0.23
N LEU A 27 8.04 1.66 -0.31
CA LEU A 27 8.89 1.79 -1.50
C LEU A 27 10.34 1.37 -1.22
N GLU A 28 10.89 1.73 -0.05
CA GLU A 28 12.23 1.28 0.37
C GLU A 28 12.32 -0.25 0.46
N ILE A 29 11.38 -0.88 1.17
CA ILE A 29 11.32 -2.34 1.29
C ILE A 29 11.20 -3.00 -0.09
N ARG A 30 10.40 -2.40 -0.99
CA ARG A 30 10.21 -2.91 -2.35
C ARG A 30 11.47 -2.83 -3.21
N LYS A 31 12.30 -1.80 -3.03
CA LYS A 31 13.59 -1.68 -3.73
C LYS A 31 14.53 -2.82 -3.37
N VAL A 32 14.54 -3.23 -2.09
CA VAL A 32 15.33 -4.38 -1.62
C VAL A 32 14.69 -5.70 -2.05
N ASN A 33 13.36 -5.81 -1.96
CA ASN A 33 12.62 -7.04 -2.18
C ASN A 33 11.51 -6.89 -3.25
N LYS A 34 11.89 -7.09 -4.52
CA LYS A 34 11.01 -6.91 -5.68
C LYS A 34 9.79 -7.84 -5.72
N ASP A 35 9.78 -8.97 -5.01
CA ASP A 35 8.66 -9.93 -5.06
C ASP A 35 7.80 -9.94 -3.79
N TYR A 36 7.95 -8.94 -2.93
CA TYR A 36 7.15 -8.87 -1.71
C TYR A 36 5.72 -8.45 -1.99
N GLY A 37 4.79 -9.37 -1.75
CA GLY A 37 3.36 -9.07 -1.67
C GLY A 37 2.96 -8.55 -0.28
N TYR A 38 1.69 -8.17 -0.14
CA TYR A 38 1.19 -7.47 1.07
C TYR A 38 1.47 -8.20 2.38
N ARG A 39 1.48 -9.55 2.38
CA ARG A 39 1.76 -10.35 3.57
C ARG A 39 3.20 -10.20 4.05
N ARG A 40 4.15 -10.25 3.12
CA ARG A 40 5.58 -10.08 3.44
C ARG A 40 5.88 -8.63 3.83
N MET A 41 5.29 -7.68 3.11
CA MET A 41 5.36 -6.25 3.45
C MET A 41 4.88 -5.97 4.88
N LEU A 42 3.73 -6.54 5.28
CA LEU A 42 3.23 -6.40 6.65
C LEU A 42 4.19 -6.96 7.70
N GLY A 43 4.85 -8.10 7.40
CA GLY A 43 5.85 -8.69 8.28
C GLY A 43 7.07 -7.78 8.47
N GLU A 44 7.62 -7.25 7.37
CA GLU A 44 8.74 -6.30 7.43
C GLU A 44 8.40 -5.02 8.18
N LEU A 45 7.23 -4.44 7.91
CA LEU A 45 6.76 -3.25 8.62
C LEU A 45 6.64 -3.54 10.13
N LYS A 46 6.16 -4.72 10.50
CA LYS A 46 6.09 -5.13 11.90
C LYS A 46 7.47 -5.33 12.53
N ASN A 47 8.41 -5.90 11.78
CA ASN A 47 9.81 -6.06 12.23
C ASN A 47 10.50 -4.70 12.45
N GLN A 48 10.15 -3.70 11.65
CA GLN A 48 10.59 -2.31 11.80
C GLN A 48 9.85 -1.55 12.93
N GLY A 49 8.90 -2.19 13.63
CA GLY A 49 8.16 -1.60 14.75
C GLY A 49 6.84 -0.92 14.39
N TYR A 50 6.41 -0.96 13.13
CA TYR A 50 5.15 -0.34 12.72
C TYR A 50 3.94 -1.24 13.00
N CYS A 51 3.05 -0.76 13.88
CA CYS A 51 1.76 -1.40 14.18
C CYS A 51 0.68 -0.99 13.17
N ILE A 52 0.75 -1.52 11.94
CA ILE A 52 -0.19 -1.19 10.86
C ILE A 52 -1.17 -2.34 10.60
N ASN A 53 -2.45 -2.02 10.38
CA ASN A 53 -3.43 -3.01 9.97
C ASN A 53 -3.17 -3.49 8.52
N LYS A 54 -3.29 -4.81 8.28
CA LYS A 54 -3.18 -5.42 6.95
C LYS A 54 -4.02 -4.72 5.86
N LYS A 55 -5.23 -4.24 6.22
CA LYS A 55 -6.11 -3.53 5.27
C LYS A 55 -5.53 -2.20 4.78
N LYS A 56 -4.71 -1.53 5.60
CA LYS A 56 -4.05 -0.27 5.24
C LYS A 56 -2.90 -0.55 4.27
N VAL A 57 -2.04 -1.52 4.60
CA VAL A 57 -0.96 -1.99 3.71
C VAL A 57 -1.50 -2.40 2.35
N GLN A 58 -2.59 -3.17 2.32
CA GLN A 58 -3.19 -3.63 1.07
C GLN A 58 -3.73 -2.47 0.22
N ARG A 59 -4.40 -1.48 0.83
CA ARG A 59 -4.89 -0.28 0.12
C ARG A 59 -3.76 0.57 -0.45
N ILE A 60 -2.69 0.79 0.32
CA ILE A 60 -1.51 1.55 -0.14
C ILE A 60 -0.82 0.81 -1.30
N MET A 61 -0.67 -0.51 -1.18
CA MET A 61 -0.07 -1.34 -2.22
C MET A 61 -0.87 -1.32 -3.53
N GLN A 62 -2.21 -1.23 -3.45
CA GLN A 62 -3.09 -1.02 -4.60
C GLN A 62 -2.95 0.40 -5.17
N LYS A 63 -2.94 1.43 -4.32
CA LYS A 63 -2.78 2.83 -4.71
C LYS A 63 -1.47 3.09 -5.46
N LEU A 64 -0.39 2.40 -5.06
CA LEU A 64 0.94 2.52 -5.65
C LEU A 64 1.21 1.49 -6.76
N ASP A 65 0.21 0.70 -7.16
CA ASP A 65 0.33 -0.37 -8.17
C ASP A 65 1.47 -1.37 -7.90
N LEU A 66 1.79 -1.61 -6.62
CA LEU A 66 2.88 -2.51 -6.19
C LEU A 66 2.44 -3.99 -6.14
N GLN A 67 1.32 -4.34 -6.76
CA GLN A 67 0.79 -5.70 -6.74
C GLN A 67 1.66 -6.67 -7.53
N VAL A 68 2.05 -7.78 -6.89
CA VAL A 68 2.82 -8.84 -7.53
C VAL A 68 1.87 -9.72 -8.34
N THR A 69 1.97 -9.66 -9.67
CA THR A 69 1.17 -10.46 -10.62
C THR A 69 1.98 -11.58 -11.30
N SER A 70 3.29 -11.67 -11.06
CA SER A 70 4.22 -12.55 -11.77
C SER A 70 3.89 -14.05 -11.66
N PHE A 71 3.29 -14.50 -10.56
CA PHE A 71 3.06 -15.92 -10.25
C PHE A 71 1.63 -16.42 -10.52
N THR A 72 0.78 -15.63 -11.18
CA THR A 72 -0.65 -15.96 -11.35
C THR A 72 -0.93 -16.94 -12.49
N ARG A 73 -0.03 -17.06 -13.48
CA ARG A 73 -0.23 -17.98 -14.61
C ARG A 73 0.03 -19.43 -14.22
N LYS A 74 -0.87 -20.35 -14.60
CA LYS A 74 -0.58 -21.79 -14.58
C LYS A 74 0.46 -22.10 -15.65
N SER A 75 1.72 -22.27 -15.25
CA SER A 75 2.79 -22.70 -16.16
C SER A 75 2.84 -24.22 -16.32
N ARG A 76 2.34 -24.99 -15.35
CA ARG A 76 2.41 -26.45 -15.32
C ARG A 76 1.07 -27.06 -15.70
N LYS A 77 1.07 -27.85 -16.78
CA LYS A 77 -0.02 -28.75 -17.15
C LYS A 77 0.26 -30.09 -16.45
N TYR A 78 -0.67 -30.56 -15.64
CA TYR A 78 -0.60 -31.86 -14.98
C TYR A 78 -0.91 -32.93 -16.05
N SER A 79 0.06 -33.76 -16.40
CA SER A 79 -0.16 -34.96 -17.21
C SER A 79 -0.21 -36.15 -16.28
N SER A 80 -1.42 -36.59 -15.96
CA SER A 80 -1.66 -37.94 -15.45
C SER A 80 -1.60 -38.94 -16.59
#